data_AF-A0A0R3PGH1-F1
#
_entry.id   AF-A0A0R3PGH1-F1
#
_cell.length_a   1.000
_cell.length_b   1.000
_cell.length_c   1.000
_cell.angle_alpha   90.00
_cell.angle_beta   90.00
_cell.angle_gamma   90.00
#
_symmetry.space_group_name_H-M   'P 1'
#
loop_
_entity.id
_entity.type
_entity.pdbx_description
1 polymer ?
#
loop_
_entity_poly.entity_id
_entity_poly.type
_entity_poly.pdbx_seq_one_letter_code
_entity_poly.pdbx_strand_id
1 'polypeptide(L)'
;MIDYGPLVELAVVATLMVVVFSLLTSRYHPAFVNLVNFCYFIHPFRYFLLIFWLCNVLASVGFGIFVNAIGRSSTIHRKFFHLTVSMIYLSGIRYDHDFVWLCGWLMFCMFVIVEVLRFFEVPPWEQALNNFLLAMKDEQDSAVLLTPIFLLLGVFLPLFLSPNEQSPHLYHLAGVAAIGVGDSVAAIVGSKWGKTKWPR
;
A
#
# COMPACT_ATOMS: atom_id res chain seq x y z
N MET A 1 27.85 14.98 -11.37
CA MET A 1 26.70 14.07 -11.45
C MET A 1 26.96 13.00 -10.42
N ILE A 2 26.15 12.92 -9.36
CA ILE A 2 26.35 11.92 -8.30
C ILE A 2 25.93 10.57 -8.91
N ASP A 3 26.80 9.57 -8.86
CA ASP A 3 26.49 8.22 -9.32
C ASP A 3 25.63 7.53 -8.25
N TYR A 4 24.33 7.52 -8.48
CA TYR A 4 23.36 6.87 -7.60
C TYR A 4 23.21 5.37 -7.87
N GLY A 5 23.92 4.81 -8.85
CA GLY A 5 23.86 3.39 -9.21
C GLY A 5 23.96 2.45 -8.00
N PRO A 6 24.97 2.61 -7.13
CA PRO A 6 25.14 1.75 -5.95
C PRO A 6 24.00 1.84 -4.92
N LEU A 7 23.36 3.01 -4.79
CA LEU A 7 22.26 3.22 -3.86
C LEU A 7 20.95 2.62 -4.38
N VAL A 8 20.72 2.74 -5.69
CA VAL A 8 19.58 2.11 -6.37
C VAL A 8 19.72 0.59 -6.33
N GLU A 9 20.91 0.06 -6.62
CA GLU A 9 21.22 -1.37 -6.49
C GLU A 9 20.99 -1.84 -5.05
N LEU A 10 21.47 -1.11 -4.04
CA LEU A 10 21.25 -1.46 -2.64
C LEU A 10 19.76 -1.47 -2.26
N ALA A 11 18.98 -0.51 -2.74
CA ALA A 11 17.54 -0.44 -2.45
C ALA A 11 16.75 -1.55 -3.17
N VAL A 12 17.12 -1.87 -4.40
CA VAL A 12 16.56 -3.01 -5.14
C VAL A 12 16.93 -4.32 -4.45
N VAL A 13 18.19 -4.49 -4.06
CA VAL A 13 18.67 -5.66 -3.30
C VAL A 13 17.96 -5.75 -1.96
N ALA A 14 17.82 -4.65 -1.21
CA ALA A 14 17.10 -4.64 0.06
C ALA A 14 15.63 -5.01 -0.12
N THR A 15 14.98 -4.52 -1.17
CA THR A 15 13.59 -4.88 -1.46
C THR A 15 13.47 -6.34 -1.88
N LEU A 16 14.37 -6.84 -2.74
CA LEU A 16 14.47 -8.25 -3.09
C LEU A 16 14.74 -9.10 -1.85
N MET A 17 15.57 -8.64 -0.92
CA MET A 17 15.84 -9.31 0.35
C MET A 17 14.62 -9.33 1.25
N VAL A 18 13.81 -8.27 1.29
CA VAL A 18 12.52 -8.26 2.03
C VAL A 18 11.51 -9.21 1.38
N VAL A 19 11.43 -9.25 0.06
CA VAL A 19 10.58 -10.19 -0.67
C VAL A 19 11.04 -11.62 -0.39
N VAL A 20 12.34 -11.92 -0.57
CA VAL A 20 12.93 -13.23 -0.30
C VAL A 20 12.77 -13.61 1.17
N PHE A 21 13.04 -12.71 2.11
CA PHE A 21 12.82 -12.94 3.55
C PHE A 21 11.36 -13.25 3.84
N SER A 22 10.41 -12.49 3.29
CA SER A 22 8.98 -12.76 3.43
C SER A 22 8.62 -14.15 2.88
N LEU A 23 9.17 -14.52 1.72
CA LEU A 23 9.02 -15.86 1.15
C LEU A 23 9.65 -16.96 2.02
N LEU A 24 10.73 -16.68 2.76
CA LEU A 24 11.46 -17.62 3.60
C LEU A 24 10.90 -17.75 5.03
N THR A 25 10.31 -16.69 5.61
CA THR A 25 9.82 -16.68 7.00
C THR A 25 8.36 -17.07 7.15
N SER A 26 7.60 -17.15 6.06
CA SER A 26 6.28 -17.75 6.11
C SER A 26 6.40 -19.21 6.55
N ARG A 27 5.60 -19.67 7.55
CA ARG A 27 5.49 -21.12 7.85
C ARG A 27 5.06 -21.93 6.63
N TYR A 28 4.59 -21.23 5.59
CA TYR A 28 4.34 -21.72 4.27
C TYR A 28 5.62 -21.54 3.40
N HIS A 29 6.48 -22.56 3.45
CA HIS A 29 7.44 -22.92 2.40
C HIS A 29 6.86 -23.04 0.94
N PRO A 30 5.54 -23.02 0.67
CA PRO A 30 4.94 -22.89 -0.65
C PRO A 30 4.38 -21.48 -0.94
N ALA A 31 5.11 -20.37 -0.83
CA ALA A 31 4.60 -19.12 -1.43
C ALA A 31 4.52 -19.26 -2.97
N PHE A 32 5.55 -19.87 -3.58
CA PHE A 32 5.55 -20.29 -4.98
C PHE A 32 4.53 -21.40 -5.26
N VAL A 33 4.41 -22.40 -4.39
CA VAL A 33 3.44 -23.49 -4.59
C VAL A 33 2.00 -23.02 -4.32
N ASN A 34 1.77 -21.99 -3.50
CA ASN A 34 0.49 -21.29 -3.38
C ASN A 34 0.21 -20.42 -4.60
N LEU A 35 1.22 -19.82 -5.24
CA LEU A 35 1.09 -19.14 -6.54
C LEU A 35 0.80 -20.14 -7.69
N VAL A 36 1.41 -21.33 -7.65
CA VAL A 36 1.14 -22.42 -8.59
C VAL A 36 -0.24 -23.03 -8.33
N ASN A 37 -0.60 -23.31 -7.09
CA ASN A 37 -1.96 -23.70 -6.69
C ASN A 37 -2.97 -22.59 -6.99
N PHE A 38 -2.57 -21.32 -7.00
CA PHE A 38 -3.39 -20.18 -7.41
C PHE A 38 -3.72 -20.23 -8.90
N CYS A 39 -2.77 -20.61 -9.76
CA CYS A 39 -3.02 -20.81 -11.19
C CYS A 39 -3.87 -22.06 -11.47
N TYR A 40 -3.74 -23.11 -10.66
CA TYR A 40 -4.38 -24.41 -10.91
C TYR A 40 -5.72 -24.62 -10.15
N PHE A 41 -5.92 -24.00 -8.99
CA PHE A 41 -7.09 -24.13 -8.13
C PHE A 41 -7.66 -22.75 -7.79
N ILE A 42 -8.29 -22.12 -8.79
CA ILE A 42 -9.10 -20.92 -8.58
C ILE A 42 -10.38 -21.33 -7.85
N HIS A 43 -10.44 -21.10 -6.54
CA HIS A 43 -11.71 -21.12 -5.82
C HIS A 43 -12.64 -20.05 -6.43
N PRO A 44 -13.93 -20.34 -6.65
CA PRO A 44 -14.86 -19.40 -7.29
C PRO A 44 -14.93 -18.05 -6.58
N PHE A 45 -14.77 -18.01 -5.25
CA PHE A 45 -14.70 -16.77 -4.47
C PHE A 45 -13.49 -15.90 -4.81
N ARG A 46 -12.35 -16.48 -5.19
CA ARG A 46 -11.14 -15.74 -5.57
C ARG A 46 -11.33 -14.93 -6.85
N TYR A 47 -12.08 -15.47 -7.81
CA TYR A 47 -12.36 -14.74 -9.05
C TYR A 47 -13.15 -13.45 -8.79
N PHE A 48 -14.21 -13.54 -7.99
CA PHE A 48 -14.98 -12.35 -7.58
C PHE A 48 -14.13 -11.38 -6.75
N LEU A 49 -13.26 -11.89 -5.89
CA LEU A 49 -12.32 -11.09 -5.10
C LEU A 49 -11.35 -10.31 -6.00
N LEU A 50 -10.75 -10.97 -7.00
CA LEU A 50 -9.84 -10.35 -7.96
C LEU A 50 -10.53 -9.28 -8.82
N ILE A 51 -11.76 -9.53 -9.28
CA ILE A 51 -12.55 -8.51 -9.99
C ILE A 51 -12.78 -7.31 -9.06
N PHE A 52 -13.20 -7.56 -7.83
CA PHE A 52 -13.43 -6.49 -6.85
C PHE A 52 -12.16 -5.67 -6.59
N TRP A 53 -11.02 -6.34 -6.42
CA TRP A 53 -9.73 -5.68 -6.23
C TRP A 53 -9.29 -4.90 -7.46
N LEU A 54 -9.47 -5.47 -8.66
CA LEU A 54 -9.18 -4.79 -9.92
C LEU A 54 -10.02 -3.53 -10.04
N CYS A 55 -11.32 -3.57 -9.72
CA CYS A 55 -12.16 -2.38 -9.69
C CYS A 55 -11.64 -1.33 -8.70
N ASN A 56 -11.22 -1.72 -7.50
CA ASN A 56 -10.63 -0.80 -6.52
C ASN A 56 -9.32 -0.16 -7.02
N VAL A 57 -8.46 -0.95 -7.66
CA VAL A 57 -7.19 -0.47 -8.24
C VAL A 57 -7.46 0.49 -9.39
N LEU A 58 -8.33 0.12 -10.34
CA LEU A 58 -8.69 0.97 -11.47
C LEU A 58 -9.35 2.26 -11.01
N ALA A 59 -10.23 2.20 -10.00
CA ALA A 59 -10.82 3.39 -9.39
C ALA A 59 -9.75 4.26 -8.72
N SER A 60 -8.77 3.67 -8.03
CA SER A 60 -7.65 4.40 -7.40
C SER A 60 -6.73 5.06 -8.44
N VAL A 61 -6.39 4.36 -9.52
CA VAL A 61 -5.58 4.92 -10.60
C VAL A 61 -6.34 6.03 -11.33
N GLY A 62 -7.60 5.80 -11.71
CA GLY A 62 -8.43 6.79 -12.37
C GLY A 62 -8.65 8.04 -11.50
N PHE A 63 -8.88 7.85 -10.21
CA PHE A 63 -9.00 8.94 -9.25
C PHE A 63 -7.67 9.68 -9.06
N GLY A 64 -6.53 8.97 -9.01
CA GLY A 64 -5.20 9.56 -8.97
C GLY A 64 -4.91 10.43 -10.20
N ILE A 65 -5.26 9.95 -11.40
CA ILE A 65 -5.15 10.72 -12.65
C ILE A 65 -6.04 11.97 -12.60
N PHE A 66 -7.27 11.84 -12.10
CA PHE A 66 -8.18 12.98 -11.91
C PHE A 66 -7.59 14.02 -10.95
N VAL A 67 -7.08 13.60 -9.78
CA VAL A 67 -6.44 14.49 -8.81
C VAL A 67 -5.19 15.16 -9.40
N ASN A 68 -4.39 14.38 -10.14
CA ASN A 68 -3.22 14.88 -10.84
C ASN A 68 -3.58 15.98 -11.85
N ALA A 69 -4.63 15.79 -12.64
CA ALA A 69 -5.12 16.76 -13.61
C ALA A 69 -5.59 18.08 -12.97
N ILE A 70 -6.07 18.04 -11.73
CA ILE A 70 -6.46 19.25 -10.96
C ILE A 70 -5.22 19.91 -10.33
N GLY A 71 -4.12 19.19 -10.17
CA GLY A 71 -2.85 19.69 -9.63
C GLY A 71 -2.86 19.97 -8.13
N ARG A 72 -3.88 19.53 -7.39
CA ARG A 72 -3.95 19.67 -5.93
C ARG A 72 -4.58 18.47 -5.24
N SER A 73 -3.93 17.98 -4.19
CA SER A 73 -4.48 16.96 -3.29
C SER A 73 -5.16 17.60 -2.08
N SER A 74 -6.20 16.94 -1.57
CA SER A 74 -6.93 17.35 -0.37
C SER A 74 -7.08 16.17 0.58
N THR A 75 -7.45 16.44 1.83
CA THR A 75 -7.73 15.38 2.81
C THR A 75 -8.77 14.38 2.30
N ILE A 76 -9.81 14.84 1.60
CA ILE A 76 -10.84 13.96 1.02
C ILE A 76 -10.22 13.03 -0.02
N HIS A 77 -9.33 13.55 -0.87
CA HIS A 77 -8.63 12.73 -1.87
C HIS A 77 -7.81 11.63 -1.20
N ARG A 78 -7.14 11.93 -0.07
CA ARG A 78 -6.42 10.91 0.70
C ARG A 78 -7.34 9.85 1.28
N LYS A 79 -8.51 10.23 1.79
CA LYS A 79 -9.47 9.27 2.37
C LYS A 79 -10.02 8.29 1.33
N PHE A 80 -10.07 8.69 0.05
CA PHE A 80 -10.41 7.77 -1.03
C PHE A 80 -9.44 6.57 -1.08
N PHE A 81 -8.13 6.81 -1.02
CA PHE A 81 -7.13 5.73 -1.02
C PHE A 81 -7.18 4.90 0.27
N HIS A 82 -7.46 5.53 1.42
CA HIS A 82 -7.65 4.80 2.68
C HIS A 82 -8.82 3.82 2.58
N LEU A 83 -9.91 4.26 1.94
CA LEU A 83 -11.09 3.44 1.71
C LEU A 83 -10.79 2.25 0.80
N THR A 84 -10.17 2.49 -0.37
CA THR A 84 -9.91 1.41 -1.35
C THR A 84 -8.93 0.38 -0.82
N VAL A 85 -7.85 0.80 -0.14
CA VAL A 85 -6.90 -0.10 0.53
C VAL A 85 -7.60 -0.90 1.65
N SER A 86 -8.44 -0.26 2.45
CA SER A 86 -9.22 -0.94 3.51
C SER A 86 -10.19 -1.97 2.92
N MET A 87 -10.85 -1.66 1.80
CA MET A 87 -11.75 -2.59 1.10
C MET A 87 -11.01 -3.83 0.58
N ILE A 88 -9.84 -3.64 -0.05
CA ILE A 88 -8.99 -4.75 -0.50
C ILE A 88 -8.57 -5.62 0.70
N TYR A 89 -8.07 -4.99 1.77
CA TYR A 89 -7.63 -5.70 2.96
C TYR A 89 -8.76 -6.48 3.64
N LEU A 90 -9.92 -5.84 3.91
CA LEU A 90 -11.04 -6.47 4.60
C LEU A 90 -11.62 -7.64 3.81
N SER A 91 -11.78 -7.48 2.49
CA SER A 91 -12.25 -8.57 1.63
C SER A 91 -11.23 -9.70 1.56
N GLY A 92 -9.93 -9.38 1.50
CA GLY A 92 -8.86 -10.36 1.57
C GLY A 92 -8.85 -11.17 2.86
N ILE A 93 -8.83 -10.49 4.01
CA ILE A 93 -8.87 -11.15 5.32
C ILE A 93 -10.10 -12.05 5.45
N ARG A 94 -11.25 -11.65 4.90
CA ARG A 94 -12.49 -12.42 5.00
C ARG A 94 -12.53 -13.68 4.11
N TYR A 95 -11.95 -13.61 2.91
CA TYR A 95 -12.13 -14.63 1.87
C TYR A 95 -10.86 -15.42 1.55
N ASP A 96 -9.67 -14.81 1.70
CA ASP A 96 -8.38 -15.45 1.43
C ASP A 96 -7.22 -14.75 2.15
N HIS A 97 -6.97 -15.19 3.39
CA HIS A 97 -5.97 -14.62 4.30
C HIS A 97 -4.55 -14.67 3.74
N ASP A 98 -4.14 -15.84 3.24
CA ASP A 98 -2.78 -16.05 2.74
C ASP A 98 -2.53 -15.24 1.46
N PHE A 99 -3.56 -15.13 0.61
CA PHE A 99 -3.46 -14.37 -0.62
C PHE A 99 -3.34 -12.86 -0.36
N VAL A 100 -4.13 -12.30 0.56
CA VAL A 100 -4.01 -10.87 0.91
C VAL A 100 -2.69 -10.57 1.62
N TRP A 101 -2.15 -11.50 2.40
CA TRP A 101 -0.84 -11.36 3.02
C TRP A 101 0.27 -11.24 1.95
N LEU A 102 0.25 -12.14 0.96
CA LEU A 102 1.22 -12.13 -0.14
C LEU A 102 1.11 -10.85 -0.98
N CYS A 103 -0.10 -10.50 -1.41
CA CYS A 103 -0.34 -9.29 -2.20
C CYS A 103 0.02 -8.01 -1.41
N GLY A 104 -0.22 -7.99 -0.10
CA GLY A 104 0.15 -6.89 0.77
C GLY A 104 1.66 -6.63 0.76
N TRP A 105 2.48 -7.67 0.95
CA TRP A 105 3.94 -7.54 0.88
C TRP A 105 4.43 -7.12 -0.51
N LEU A 106 3.88 -7.71 -1.57
CA LEU A 106 4.23 -7.35 -2.94
C LEU A 106 3.94 -5.87 -3.24
N MET A 107 2.75 -5.40 -2.85
CA MET A 107 2.36 -3.99 -3.04
C MET A 107 3.21 -3.04 -2.20
N PHE A 108 3.50 -3.39 -0.94
CA PHE A 108 4.40 -2.61 -0.10
C PHE A 108 5.79 -2.47 -0.73
N CYS A 109 6.38 -3.58 -1.19
CA CYS A 109 7.67 -3.59 -1.86
C CYS A 109 7.65 -2.77 -3.16
N MET A 110 6.58 -2.90 -3.96
CA MET A 110 6.42 -2.12 -5.19
C MET A 110 6.40 -0.61 -4.90
N PHE A 111 5.71 -0.17 -3.86
CA PHE A 111 5.63 1.25 -3.49
C PHE A 111 6.97 1.78 -2.99
N VAL A 112 7.72 0.98 -2.23
CA VAL A 112 9.10 1.32 -1.82
C VAL A 112 10.01 1.45 -3.05
N ILE A 113 9.96 0.51 -3.99
CA ILE A 113 10.76 0.57 -5.23
C ILE A 113 10.41 1.81 -6.05
N VAL A 114 9.12 2.05 -6.28
CA VAL A 114 8.64 3.22 -7.02
C VAL A 114 9.17 4.51 -6.38
N GLU A 115 9.11 4.60 -5.05
CA GLU A 115 9.55 5.77 -4.32
C GLU A 115 11.07 5.96 -4.37
N VAL A 116 11.84 4.88 -4.26
CA VAL A 116 13.31 4.89 -4.43
C VAL A 116 13.68 5.40 -5.81
N LEU A 117 13.04 4.90 -6.85
CA LEU A 117 13.36 5.26 -8.23
C LEU A 117 12.97 6.71 -8.54
N ARG A 118 11.87 7.18 -7.96
CA ARG A 118 11.49 8.60 -8.01
C ARG A 118 12.49 9.48 -7.24
N PHE A 119 12.85 9.10 -6.02
CA PHE A 119 13.73 9.89 -5.15
C PHE A 119 15.14 10.03 -5.71
N PHE A 120 15.69 8.97 -6.31
CA PHE A 120 17.00 8.97 -6.95
C PHE A 120 16.97 9.40 -8.42
N GLU A 121 15.82 9.88 -8.91
CA GLU A 121 15.66 10.39 -10.28
C GLU A 121 16.14 9.40 -11.37
N VAL A 122 15.80 8.12 -11.21
CA VAL A 122 16.30 7.06 -12.08
C VAL A 122 15.63 7.12 -13.48
N PRO A 123 16.39 7.28 -14.57
CA PRO A 123 15.83 7.24 -15.92
C PRO A 123 15.39 5.82 -16.33
N PRO A 124 14.35 5.67 -17.18
CA PRO A 124 13.51 6.71 -17.77
C PRO A 124 12.28 7.08 -16.90
N TRP A 125 12.24 6.68 -15.63
CA TRP A 125 11.00 6.68 -14.83
C TRP A 125 10.79 7.99 -14.07
N GLU A 126 11.87 8.71 -13.74
CA GLU A 126 11.87 9.98 -13.03
C GLU A 126 10.71 10.91 -13.41
N GLN A 127 10.64 11.31 -14.68
CA GLN A 127 9.68 12.33 -15.12
C GLN A 127 8.23 11.86 -14.93
N ALA A 128 7.93 10.62 -15.31
CA ALA A 128 6.59 10.07 -15.17
C ALA A 128 6.18 9.95 -13.69
N LEU A 129 7.10 9.46 -12.84
CA LEU A 129 6.85 9.29 -11.42
C LEU A 129 6.68 10.64 -10.70
N ASN A 130 7.56 11.62 -10.96
CA ASN A 130 7.44 12.94 -10.37
C ASN A 130 6.18 13.66 -10.82
N ASN A 131 5.86 13.63 -12.12
CA ASN A 131 4.63 14.23 -12.64
C ASN A 131 3.38 13.65 -11.98
N PHE A 132 3.33 12.33 -11.79
CA PHE A 132 2.18 11.66 -11.20
C PHE A 132 2.10 11.83 -9.67
N LEU A 133 3.18 11.51 -8.96
CA LEU A 133 3.18 11.37 -7.50
C LEU A 133 3.28 12.71 -6.78
N LEU A 134 4.00 13.71 -7.31
CA LEU A 134 4.14 15.01 -6.63
C LEU A 134 2.82 15.79 -6.57
N ALA A 135 1.91 15.60 -7.52
CA ALA A 135 0.57 16.19 -7.44
C ALA A 135 -0.27 15.63 -6.28
N MET A 136 0.10 14.44 -5.78
CA MET A 136 -0.53 13.77 -4.65
C MET A 136 0.25 13.93 -3.34
N LYS A 137 1.37 14.67 -3.35
CA LYS A 137 2.22 14.90 -2.18
C LYS A 137 1.41 15.49 -1.01
N ASP A 138 1.61 14.94 0.18
CA ASP A 138 1.01 15.44 1.40
C ASP A 138 1.86 16.54 2.06
N GLU A 139 1.24 17.36 2.92
CA GLU A 139 1.95 18.31 3.80
C GLU A 139 2.90 17.59 4.78
N GLN A 140 2.60 16.33 5.12
CA GLN A 140 3.42 15.45 5.95
C GLN A 140 4.63 14.87 5.20
N ASP A 141 4.62 14.89 3.87
CA ASP A 141 5.70 14.36 3.05
C ASP A 141 6.82 15.40 2.86
N SER A 142 8.06 14.91 2.86
CA SER A 142 9.24 15.75 2.67
C SER A 142 9.77 15.61 1.24
N ALA A 143 11.09 15.43 1.07
CA ALA A 143 11.64 15.03 -0.23
C ALA A 143 11.17 13.60 -0.59
N VAL A 144 11.00 12.73 0.41
CA VAL A 144 10.47 11.36 0.28
C VAL A 144 8.95 11.35 0.49
N LEU A 145 8.22 10.66 -0.38
CA LEU A 145 6.76 10.48 -0.32
C LEU A 145 6.43 9.22 0.49
N LEU A 146 6.26 9.40 1.80
CA LEU A 146 6.04 8.30 2.74
C LEU A 146 4.55 7.98 2.93
N THR A 147 3.65 8.94 2.66
CA THR A 147 2.21 8.76 2.86
C THR A 147 1.64 7.46 2.23
N PRO A 148 1.93 7.10 0.96
CA PRO A 148 1.42 5.86 0.37
C PRO A 148 2.01 4.60 1.03
N ILE A 149 3.28 4.66 1.45
CA ILE A 149 4.00 3.54 2.09
C ILE A 149 3.43 3.30 3.49
N PHE A 150 3.24 4.37 4.28
CA PHE A 150 2.68 4.28 5.62
C PHE A 150 1.20 3.92 5.64
N LEU A 151 0.43 4.27 4.61
CA LEU A 151 -0.93 3.77 4.45
C LEU A 151 -0.94 2.24 4.31
N LEU A 152 -0.15 1.69 3.38
CA LEU A 152 -0.06 0.24 3.18
C LEU A 152 0.45 -0.46 4.44
N LEU A 153 1.57 0.03 4.98
CA LEU A 153 2.15 -0.53 6.20
C LEU A 153 1.14 -0.48 7.34
N GLY A 154 0.53 0.66 7.61
CA GLY A 154 -0.40 0.82 8.73
C GLY A 154 -1.65 -0.06 8.64
N VAL A 155 -2.21 -0.26 7.45
CA VAL A 155 -3.36 -1.16 7.26
C VAL A 155 -2.96 -2.63 7.38
N PHE A 156 -1.84 -3.04 6.79
CA PHE A 156 -1.42 -4.44 6.71
C PHE A 156 -0.54 -4.91 7.88
N LEU A 157 -0.01 -4.00 8.71
CA LEU A 157 0.94 -4.33 9.77
C LEU A 157 0.45 -5.45 10.72
N PRO A 158 -0.81 -5.46 11.20
CA PRO A 158 -1.27 -6.56 12.05
C PRO A 158 -1.20 -7.92 11.38
N LEU A 159 -1.50 -7.98 10.08
CA LEU A 159 -1.41 -9.18 9.27
C LEU A 159 0.04 -9.60 9.02
N PHE A 160 0.93 -8.64 8.79
CA PHE A 160 2.37 -8.93 8.63
C PHE A 160 3.01 -9.49 9.90
N LEU A 161 2.57 -9.03 11.08
CA LEU A 161 3.09 -9.48 12.37
C LEU A 161 2.51 -10.82 12.84
N SER A 162 1.35 -11.23 12.31
CA SER A 162 0.71 -12.50 12.68
C SER A 162 0.30 -13.34 11.45
N PRO A 163 1.26 -13.77 10.61
CA PRO A 163 0.97 -14.41 9.32
C PRO A 163 0.46 -15.85 9.43
N ASN A 164 0.67 -16.51 10.58
CA ASN A 164 0.58 -17.96 10.72
C ASN A 164 -0.73 -18.43 11.36
N GLU A 165 -1.72 -17.54 11.47
CA GLU A 165 -3.02 -17.85 12.06
C GLU A 165 -3.93 -18.52 11.03
N GLN A 166 -4.61 -19.59 11.44
CA GLN A 166 -5.53 -20.32 10.55
C GLN A 166 -6.82 -19.53 10.25
N SER A 167 -7.13 -18.53 11.07
CA SER A 167 -8.31 -17.69 10.91
C SER A 167 -8.05 -16.26 11.40
N PRO A 168 -8.79 -15.27 10.87
CA PRO A 168 -8.63 -13.88 11.30
C PRO A 168 -9.11 -13.67 12.74
N HIS A 169 -8.20 -13.20 13.59
CA HIS A 169 -8.53 -12.60 14.88
C HIS A 169 -8.90 -11.12 14.79
N LEU A 170 -9.52 -10.59 15.84
CA LEU A 170 -9.95 -9.18 15.91
C LEU A 170 -8.80 -8.19 15.71
N TYR A 171 -7.60 -8.51 16.20
CA TYR A 171 -6.45 -7.62 16.07
C TYR A 171 -6.02 -7.43 14.61
N HIS A 172 -6.37 -8.35 13.68
CA HIS A 172 -6.12 -8.13 12.26
C HIS A 172 -6.94 -6.95 11.71
N LEU A 173 -8.02 -6.54 12.37
CA LEU A 173 -8.78 -5.36 11.98
C LEU A 173 -8.19 -4.06 12.53
N ALA A 174 -7.19 -4.11 13.40
CA ALA A 174 -6.62 -2.93 14.07
C ALA A 174 -6.06 -1.91 13.07
N GLY A 175 -5.43 -2.35 11.99
CA GLY A 175 -4.88 -1.47 10.95
C GLY A 175 -5.97 -0.69 10.24
N VAL A 176 -7.05 -1.35 9.82
CA VAL A 176 -8.23 -0.69 9.22
C VAL A 176 -8.93 0.21 10.23
N ALA A 177 -9.08 -0.24 11.48
CA ALA A 177 -9.73 0.54 12.52
C ALA A 177 -8.95 1.82 12.85
N ALA A 178 -7.64 1.76 12.96
CA ALA A 178 -6.79 2.91 13.28
C ALA A 178 -6.57 3.81 12.06
N ILE A 179 -6.08 3.24 10.95
CA ILE A 179 -5.64 4.00 9.78
C ILE A 179 -6.79 4.27 8.81
N GLY A 180 -7.65 3.29 8.53
CA GLY A 180 -8.79 3.50 7.65
C GLY A 180 -9.85 4.41 8.29
N VAL A 181 -10.37 3.99 9.45
CA VAL A 181 -11.50 4.63 10.12
C VAL A 181 -11.05 5.73 11.07
N GLY A 182 -10.15 5.43 12.00
CA GLY A 182 -9.71 6.35 13.05
C GLY A 182 -9.10 7.63 12.50
N ASP A 183 -8.17 7.52 11.56
CA ASP A 183 -7.57 8.66 10.85
C ASP A 183 -8.63 9.52 10.12
N SER A 184 -9.64 8.88 9.53
CA SER A 184 -10.76 9.57 8.86
C SER A 184 -11.62 10.34 9.86
N VAL A 185 -11.99 9.70 10.98
CA VAL A 185 -12.75 10.34 12.07
C VAL A 185 -11.94 11.50 12.67
N ALA A 186 -10.65 11.31 12.93
CA ALA A 186 -9.77 12.35 13.46
C ALA A 186 -9.69 13.55 12.50
N ALA A 187 -9.59 13.33 11.19
CA ALA A 187 -9.57 14.40 10.21
C ALA A 187 -10.91 15.17 10.13
N ILE A 188 -12.04 14.47 10.14
CA ILE A 188 -13.37 15.09 10.11
C ILE A 188 -13.62 15.87 11.40
N VAL A 189 -13.37 15.25 12.55
CA VAL A 189 -13.61 15.88 13.85
C VAL A 189 -12.63 17.05 14.06
N GLY A 190 -11.35 16.85 13.74
CA GLY A 190 -10.32 17.88 13.85
C GLY A 190 -10.57 19.09 12.97
N SER A 191 -11.06 18.89 11.74
CA SER A 191 -11.38 20.01 10.84
C SER A 191 -12.61 20.81 11.28
N LYS A 192 -13.59 20.19 11.94
CA LYS A 192 -14.83 20.85 12.37
C LYS A 192 -14.77 21.43 13.78
N TRP A 193 -14.06 20.77 14.70
CA TRP A 193 -14.02 21.15 16.13
C TRP A 193 -12.61 21.41 16.69
N GLY A 194 -11.56 21.24 15.89
CA GLY A 194 -10.19 21.52 16.31
C GLY A 194 -9.96 22.99 16.61
N LYS A 195 -9.38 23.28 17.78
CA LYS A 195 -9.04 24.65 18.23
C LYS A 195 -7.54 24.94 18.16
N THR A 196 -6.73 23.92 18.43
CA THR A 196 -5.26 24.03 18.40
C THR A 196 -4.76 23.63 17.02
N LYS A 197 -4.11 24.58 16.32
CA LYS A 197 -3.42 24.29 15.06
C LYS A 197 -1.95 24.04 15.33
N TRP A 198 -1.37 23.08 14.61
CA TRP A 198 0.06 22.86 14.65
C TRP A 198 0.80 24.08 14.09
N PRO A 199 1.94 24.47 14.68
CA PRO A 199 2.81 25.49 14.10
C PRO A 199 3.28 25.01 12.72
N ARG A 200 3.31 25.94 11.76
CA ARG A 200 3.79 25.70 10.39
C ARG A 200 5.29 25.87 10.29
#